data_AF-A0A1F5TZS3-F1
#
_entry.id   AF-A0A1F5TZS3-F1
#
_cell.length_a   1.000
_cell.length_b   1.000
_cell.length_c   1.000
_cell.angle_alpha   90.00
_cell.angle_beta   90.00
_cell.angle_gamma   90.00
#
_symmetry.space_group_name_H-M   'P 1'
#
loop_
_entity.id
_entity.type
_entity.pdbx_description
1 polymer ?
#
loop_
_entity_poly.entity_id
_entity_poly.type
_entity_poly.pdbx_seq_one_letter_code
_entity_poly.pdbx_strand_id
1 'polypeptide(L)'
;MRNKIKTLLIAGFLLCLGVGAVFSEYKFPPPEFESNYVMPVMEKPAARSGEMAYFDIFVLAVVILLSAWASLKKRSRNIMMLISMFSLAYFGFYKEGCICPIGSIQDVAAGLFNPGYYIPVSVIIIFTLPLISVLFFGRAYCGGACPHGALQDLLLIKEVKIPRWLDRSLSVIAYLYLGAAVLFAINDTVFLICKYDPFVPFFRMTGPFYMFITGGVFVLLSTVIGRPYCRFFCPYSAILKPLAIVSKYKVTITPDKCVVCNLCEESCPFGAINKPENLPRIKSKPGLYPALFAAAVIFGAGLGYFSGGYFSGYQKDVKLALEMHAFDKSLVQEDKLSWDAVEYLKRGESRELLFKRAEEAKKKFQIRGMLFGVFILLVVLIQVVYANRRPKRDIYEPDSARCLSCGRCFTDCPVHREDFKNKLRGIVKIDG
;
A
#
# COMPACT_ATOMS: atom_id res chain seq x y z
N MET A 1 -18.74 23.82 24.02
CA MET A 1 -19.66 22.67 23.81
C MET A 1 -19.56 22.03 22.42
N ARG A 2 -19.33 22.78 21.33
CA ARG A 2 -19.26 22.28 19.95
C ARG A 2 -18.12 21.27 19.66
N ASN A 3 -17.02 21.32 20.41
CA ASN A 3 -15.91 20.36 20.24
C ASN A 3 -16.18 19.01 20.93
N LYS A 4 -16.86 18.97 22.09
CA LYS A 4 -17.20 17.71 22.77
C LYS A 4 -18.20 16.87 21.97
N ILE A 5 -19.14 17.51 21.28
CA ILE A 5 -20.12 16.85 20.39
C ILE A 5 -19.43 16.25 19.15
N LYS A 6 -18.42 16.93 18.58
CA LYS A 6 -17.62 16.36 17.48
C LYS A 6 -16.79 15.16 17.92
N THR A 7 -16.20 15.19 19.12
CA THR A 7 -15.45 14.04 19.65
C THR A 7 -16.36 12.86 19.98
N LEU A 8 -17.57 13.12 20.50
CA LEU A 8 -18.60 12.08 20.74
C LEU A 8 -19.18 11.51 19.44
N LEU A 9 -19.38 12.32 18.39
CA LEU A 9 -19.82 11.84 17.08
C LEU A 9 -18.73 11.04 16.35
N ILE A 10 -17.46 11.44 16.47
CA ILE A 10 -16.34 10.70 15.90
C ILE A 10 -16.08 9.39 16.68
N ALA A 11 -16.19 9.42 18.01
CA ALA A 11 -16.12 8.22 18.85
C ALA A 11 -17.31 7.29 18.60
N GLY A 12 -18.52 7.82 18.45
CA GLY A 12 -19.73 7.06 18.09
C GLY A 12 -19.66 6.46 16.69
N PHE A 13 -19.12 7.19 15.71
CA PHE A 13 -18.89 6.68 14.36
C PHE A 13 -17.80 5.60 14.31
N LEU A 14 -16.73 5.75 15.11
CA LEU A 14 -15.70 4.71 15.29
C LEU A 14 -16.22 3.49 16.06
N LEU A 15 -17.15 3.66 17.00
CA LEU A 15 -17.82 2.56 17.70
C LEU A 15 -18.78 1.81 16.77
N CYS A 16 -19.54 2.51 15.91
CA CYS A 16 -20.40 1.89 14.91
C CYS A 16 -19.61 1.13 13.84
N LEU A 17 -18.42 1.59 13.47
CA LEU A 17 -17.49 0.86 12.60
C LEU A 17 -16.86 -0.37 13.29
N GLY A 18 -16.77 -0.38 14.62
CA GLY A 18 -16.26 -1.51 15.40
C GLY A 18 -17.26 -2.64 15.63
N VAL A 19 -18.58 -2.35 15.59
CA VAL A 19 -19.62 -3.33 15.94
C VAL A 19 -20.27 -3.99 14.70
N GLY A 20 -20.18 -3.36 13.52
CA GLY A 20 -20.74 -3.93 12.28
C GLY A 20 -19.96 -5.11 11.67
N ALA A 21 -18.80 -5.49 12.24
CA ALA A 21 -17.91 -6.50 11.66
C ALA A 21 -17.85 -7.84 12.42
N VAL A 22 -18.67 -8.04 13.47
CA VAL A 22 -18.61 -9.25 14.31
C VAL A 22 -19.74 -10.27 14.02
N PHE A 23 -20.77 -9.91 13.25
CA PHE A 23 -21.82 -10.87 12.87
C PHE A 23 -22.14 -10.78 11.38
N SER A 24 -21.27 -11.39 10.57
CA SER A 24 -21.69 -11.94 9.29
C SER A 24 -21.05 -13.32 9.16
N GLU A 25 -21.47 -14.22 10.03
CA GLU A 25 -21.38 -15.64 9.76
C GLU A 25 -22.38 -15.89 8.62
N TYR A 26 -21.90 -16.12 7.41
CA TYR A 26 -22.72 -16.70 6.35
C TYR A 26 -23.06 -18.14 6.78
N LYS A 27 -24.08 -18.28 7.63
CA LYS A 27 -24.71 -19.56 7.99
C LYS A 27 -25.83 -19.82 7.01
N PHE A 28 -25.46 -20.10 5.78
CA PHE A 28 -26.25 -21.00 4.95
C PHE A 28 -25.52 -22.34 4.99
N PRO A 29 -26.10 -23.40 5.58
CA PRO A 29 -25.58 -24.73 5.31
C PRO A 29 -25.58 -24.90 3.78
N PRO A 30 -24.47 -25.38 3.17
CA PRO A 30 -24.51 -25.72 1.76
C PRO A 30 -25.67 -26.70 1.55
N PRO A 31 -26.39 -26.62 0.41
CA PRO A 31 -27.36 -27.65 0.09
C PRO A 31 -26.65 -29.01 0.17
N GLU A 32 -27.31 -29.99 0.81
CA GLU A 32 -26.82 -31.37 0.84
C GLU A 32 -26.75 -31.87 -0.60
N PHE A 33 -25.57 -31.74 -1.21
CA PHE A 33 -25.37 -32.29 -2.53
C PHE A 33 -25.31 -33.81 -2.38
N GLU A 34 -26.25 -34.51 -3.00
CA GLU A 34 -26.18 -35.95 -3.17
C GLU A 34 -24.81 -36.33 -3.77
N SER A 35 -24.27 -37.44 -3.26
CA SER A 35 -22.93 -38.08 -3.33
C SER A 35 -22.00 -37.95 -4.56
N ASN A 36 -22.22 -37.06 -5.53
CA ASN A 36 -21.38 -36.87 -6.73
C ASN A 36 -21.01 -35.41 -7.02
N TYR A 37 -21.16 -34.50 -6.06
CA TYR A 37 -20.71 -33.12 -6.25
C TYR A 37 -19.19 -33.01 -6.08
N VAL A 38 -18.49 -33.05 -7.20
CA VAL A 38 -17.09 -32.64 -7.28
C VAL A 38 -17.08 -31.12 -7.15
N MET A 39 -16.54 -30.61 -6.05
CA MET A 39 -16.30 -29.17 -5.93
C MET A 39 -15.54 -28.72 -7.17
N PRO A 40 -16.04 -27.73 -7.93
CA PRO A 40 -15.26 -27.18 -9.01
C PRO A 40 -13.95 -26.72 -8.42
N VAL A 41 -12.84 -27.29 -8.89
CA VAL A 41 -11.52 -26.74 -8.60
C VAL A 41 -11.65 -25.27 -8.96
N MET A 42 -11.43 -24.39 -7.99
CA MET A 42 -11.38 -22.95 -8.23
C MET A 42 -10.31 -22.77 -9.31
N GLU A 43 -10.74 -22.67 -10.57
CA GLU A 43 -9.88 -22.33 -11.66
C GLU A 43 -9.36 -20.96 -11.28
N LYS A 44 -8.09 -20.92 -10.84
CA LYS A 44 -7.33 -19.68 -10.88
C LYS A 44 -7.51 -19.21 -12.32
N PRO A 45 -8.11 -18.02 -12.56
CA PRO A 45 -8.34 -17.57 -13.92
C PRO A 45 -7.02 -17.74 -14.64
N ALA A 46 -7.03 -18.58 -15.67
CA ALA A 46 -5.81 -18.92 -16.39
C ALA A 46 -5.14 -17.59 -16.71
N ALA A 47 -3.90 -17.39 -16.25
CA ALA A 47 -3.10 -16.29 -16.72
C ALA A 47 -3.17 -16.40 -18.25
N ARG A 48 -3.91 -15.50 -18.91
CA ARG A 48 -4.04 -15.48 -20.37
C ARG A 48 -2.65 -15.71 -20.92
N SER A 49 -2.52 -16.73 -21.76
CA SER A 49 -1.29 -17.31 -22.35
C SER A 49 0.00 -16.57 -21.97
N GLY A 50 1.01 -17.27 -21.43
CA GLY A 50 2.25 -16.66 -20.91
C GLY A 50 2.85 -15.53 -21.76
N GLU A 51 2.69 -15.58 -23.10
CA GLU A 51 3.06 -14.52 -24.05
C GLU A 51 2.37 -13.16 -23.81
N MET A 52 1.06 -13.16 -23.50
CA MET A 52 0.31 -11.93 -23.19
C MET A 52 0.81 -11.27 -21.90
N ALA A 53 1.30 -12.06 -20.93
CA ALA A 53 1.88 -11.52 -19.70
C ALA A 53 3.20 -10.79 -19.97
N TYR A 54 4.05 -11.32 -20.87
CA TYR A 54 5.28 -10.64 -21.28
C TYR A 54 5.01 -9.37 -22.08
N PHE A 55 3.98 -9.38 -22.93
CA PHE A 55 3.54 -8.16 -23.61
C PHE A 55 3.10 -7.08 -22.62
N ASP A 56 2.34 -7.43 -21.59
CA ASP A 56 1.91 -6.48 -20.56
C ASP A 56 3.08 -5.90 -19.76
N ILE A 57 4.10 -6.73 -19.47
CA ILE A 57 5.35 -6.29 -18.84
C ILE A 57 6.08 -5.30 -19.74
N PHE A 58 6.16 -5.59 -21.04
CA PHE A 58 6.77 -4.70 -22.01
C PHE A 58 6.06 -3.35 -22.05
N VAL A 59 4.72 -3.35 -22.16
CA VAL A 59 3.91 -2.12 -22.12
C VAL A 59 4.15 -1.36 -20.82
N LEU A 60 4.20 -2.06 -19.67
CA LEU A 60 4.46 -1.45 -18.37
C LEU A 60 5.85 -0.78 -18.34
N ALA A 61 6.89 -1.44 -18.86
CA ALA A 61 8.23 -0.89 -18.93
C ALA A 61 8.28 0.38 -19.80
N VAL A 62 7.63 0.36 -20.97
CA VAL A 62 7.54 1.52 -21.86
C VAL A 62 6.82 2.68 -21.17
N VAL A 63 5.67 2.44 -20.54
CA VAL A 63 4.91 3.45 -19.81
C VAL A 63 5.72 4.06 -18.66
N ILE A 64 6.47 3.24 -17.92
CA ILE A 64 7.36 3.71 -16.85
C ILE A 64 8.47 4.62 -17.42
N LEU A 65 9.10 4.23 -18.53
CA LEU A 65 10.15 5.03 -19.17
C LEU A 65 9.60 6.35 -19.72
N LEU A 66 8.41 6.32 -20.34
CA LEU A 66 7.71 7.53 -20.80
C LEU A 66 7.36 8.45 -19.62
N SER A 67 6.90 7.90 -18.49
CA SER A 67 6.63 8.67 -17.27
C SER A 67 7.91 9.28 -16.69
N ALA A 68 9.01 8.53 -16.67
CA ALA A 68 10.32 9.04 -16.26
C ALA A 68 10.81 10.17 -17.17
N TRP A 69 10.69 10.00 -18.49
CA TRP A 69 11.02 11.03 -19.47
C TRP A 69 10.14 12.28 -19.32
N ALA A 70 8.83 12.11 -19.11
CA ALA A 70 7.88 13.19 -18.93
C ALA A 70 8.12 13.98 -17.63
N SER A 71 8.50 13.29 -16.55
CA SER A 71 8.75 13.92 -15.24
C SER A 71 10.13 14.56 -15.11
N LEU A 72 11.18 13.96 -15.67
CA LEU A 72 12.57 14.43 -15.49
C LEU A 72 13.03 15.37 -16.62
N LYS A 73 12.77 14.98 -17.88
CA LYS A 73 13.32 15.68 -19.06
C LYS A 73 12.33 16.69 -19.64
N LYS A 74 11.13 16.24 -20.01
CA LYS A 74 10.15 17.11 -20.71
C LYS A 74 9.38 18.03 -19.75
N ARG A 75 9.26 17.63 -18.48
CA ARG A 75 8.61 18.37 -17.38
C ARG A 75 7.22 18.89 -17.73
N SER A 76 6.39 18.03 -18.33
CA SER A 76 5.05 18.41 -18.78
C SER A 76 3.96 17.64 -18.04
N ARG A 77 3.03 18.38 -17.42
CA ARG A 77 1.84 17.82 -16.78
C ARG A 77 0.91 17.16 -17.79
N ASN A 78 0.75 17.73 -18.98
CA ASN A 78 -0.19 17.21 -19.99
C ASN A 78 0.22 15.81 -20.47
N ILE A 79 1.52 15.60 -20.70
CA ILE A 79 2.05 14.28 -21.07
C ILE A 79 1.84 13.29 -19.91
N MET A 80 2.09 13.72 -18.67
CA MET A 80 1.84 12.87 -17.50
C MET A 80 0.37 12.47 -17.35
N MET A 81 -0.55 13.39 -17.64
CA MET A 81 -2.00 13.11 -17.62
C MET A 81 -2.39 12.12 -18.72
N LEU A 82 -1.87 12.28 -19.94
CA LEU A 82 -2.13 11.36 -21.05
C LEU A 82 -1.64 9.94 -20.74
N ILE A 83 -0.42 9.82 -20.18
CA ILE A 83 0.12 8.54 -19.72
C ILE A 83 -0.77 7.93 -18.63
N SER A 84 -1.21 8.75 -17.66
CA SER A 84 -2.08 8.30 -16.57
C SER A 84 -3.44 7.80 -17.08
N MET A 85 -4.04 8.49 -18.05
CA MET A 85 -5.29 8.07 -18.69
C MET A 85 -5.11 6.75 -19.45
N PHE A 86 -4.01 6.61 -20.20
CA PHE A 86 -3.67 5.34 -20.86
C PHE A 86 -3.50 4.21 -19.85
N SER A 87 -2.75 4.43 -18.76
CA SER A 87 -2.55 3.42 -17.72
C SER A 87 -3.84 3.02 -17.02
N LEU A 88 -4.75 3.98 -16.79
CA LEU A 88 -6.07 3.70 -16.23
C LEU A 88 -6.94 2.85 -17.17
N ALA A 89 -6.98 3.21 -18.46
CA ALA A 89 -7.73 2.47 -19.46
C ALA A 89 -7.16 1.05 -19.68
N TYR A 90 -5.84 0.94 -19.84
CA TYR A 90 -5.17 -0.32 -20.16
C TYR A 90 -4.98 -1.23 -18.93
N PHE A 91 -4.26 -0.77 -17.89
CA PHE A 91 -3.97 -1.61 -16.72
C PHE A 91 -5.14 -1.68 -15.73
N GLY A 92 -5.97 -0.65 -15.67
CA GLY A 92 -7.18 -0.62 -14.84
C GLY A 92 -8.30 -1.42 -15.49
N PHE A 93 -8.98 -0.85 -16.48
CA PHE A 93 -10.21 -1.43 -17.04
C PHE A 93 -9.97 -2.60 -18.00
N TYR A 94 -9.04 -2.50 -18.96
CA TYR A 94 -8.83 -3.58 -19.94
C TYR A 94 -8.17 -4.84 -19.33
N LYS A 95 -7.27 -4.65 -18.36
CA LYS A 95 -6.60 -5.75 -17.64
C LYS A 95 -7.22 -6.04 -16.27
N GLU A 96 -8.32 -5.37 -15.92
CA GLU A 96 -9.07 -5.61 -14.69
C GLU A 96 -8.20 -5.60 -13.41
N GLY A 97 -7.14 -4.76 -13.40
CA GLY A 97 -6.20 -4.65 -12.30
C GLY A 97 -5.25 -5.85 -12.10
N CYS A 98 -5.18 -6.81 -13.04
CA CYS A 98 -4.33 -8.00 -12.89
C CYS A 98 -2.82 -7.72 -12.87
N ILE A 99 -2.37 -6.61 -13.47
CA ILE A 99 -0.97 -6.14 -13.38
C ILE A 99 -0.83 -5.22 -12.16
N CYS A 100 -0.86 -5.82 -10.97
CA CYS A 100 -0.80 -5.09 -9.70
C CYS A 100 0.48 -5.39 -8.91
N PRO A 101 1.50 -4.50 -8.95
CA PRO A 101 2.68 -4.60 -8.09
C PRO A 101 2.39 -4.54 -6.58
N ILE A 102 1.17 -4.11 -6.20
CA ILE A 102 0.77 -4.03 -4.80
C ILE A 102 0.45 -5.44 -4.26
N GLY A 103 -0.31 -6.24 -5.01
CA GLY A 103 -0.65 -7.62 -4.63
C GLY A 103 0.58 -8.54 -4.65
N SER A 104 1.48 -8.34 -5.63
CA SER A 104 2.68 -9.17 -5.78
C SER A 104 3.65 -9.12 -4.60
N ILE A 105 3.54 -8.14 -3.70
CA ILE A 105 4.28 -8.12 -2.42
C ILE A 105 4.05 -9.42 -1.65
N GLN A 106 2.81 -9.88 -1.58
CA GLN A 106 2.46 -11.06 -0.80
C GLN A 106 2.83 -12.36 -1.53
N ASP A 107 2.72 -12.40 -2.85
CA ASP A 107 3.20 -13.54 -3.65
C ASP A 107 4.71 -13.73 -3.50
N VAL A 108 5.46 -12.63 -3.62
CA VAL A 108 6.92 -12.64 -3.43
C VAL A 108 7.28 -13.00 -1.99
N ALA A 109 6.57 -12.48 -1.00
CA ALA A 109 6.78 -12.87 0.39
C ALA A 109 6.48 -14.36 0.64
N ALA A 110 5.38 -14.88 0.09
CA ALA A 110 5.02 -16.28 0.25
C ALA A 110 6.10 -17.21 -0.36
N GLY A 111 6.52 -17.00 -1.61
CA GLY A 111 7.53 -17.88 -2.21
C GLY A 111 8.96 -17.65 -1.77
N LEU A 112 9.30 -16.54 -1.10
CA LEU A 112 10.60 -16.40 -0.43
C LEU A 112 10.68 -17.23 0.86
N PHE A 113 9.57 -17.39 1.58
CA PHE A 113 9.58 -18.03 2.91
C PHE A 113 8.96 -19.43 2.94
N ASN A 114 8.19 -19.83 1.92
CA ASN A 114 7.54 -21.13 1.81
C ASN A 114 8.07 -21.88 0.57
N PRO A 115 8.92 -22.91 0.73
CA PRO A 115 9.57 -23.62 -0.37
C PRO A 115 8.60 -24.30 -1.37
N GLY A 116 7.35 -24.54 -0.96
CA GLY A 116 6.32 -25.15 -1.79
C GLY A 116 5.47 -24.16 -2.60
N TYR A 117 5.71 -22.84 -2.47
CA TYR A 117 4.91 -21.83 -3.17
C TYR A 117 5.50 -21.48 -4.54
N TYR A 118 4.81 -21.85 -5.61
CA TYR A 118 5.21 -21.51 -6.98
C TYR A 118 4.87 -20.06 -7.32
N ILE A 119 5.89 -19.24 -7.62
CA ILE A 119 5.71 -17.86 -8.11
C ILE A 119 5.99 -17.80 -9.62
N PRO A 120 5.04 -17.31 -10.44
CA PRO A 120 5.29 -17.05 -11.85
C PRO A 120 6.35 -15.95 -12.04
N VAL A 121 7.26 -16.14 -13.00
CA VAL A 121 8.33 -15.16 -13.33
C VAL A 121 7.75 -13.78 -13.67
N SER A 122 6.58 -13.73 -14.31
CA SER A 122 5.89 -12.49 -14.64
C SER A 122 5.56 -11.64 -13.40
N VAL A 123 5.17 -12.28 -12.29
CA VAL A 123 4.84 -11.60 -11.03
C VAL A 123 6.08 -10.96 -10.40
N ILE A 124 7.22 -11.66 -10.46
CA ILE A 124 8.51 -11.16 -9.98
C ILE A 124 8.94 -9.92 -10.78
N ILE A 125 8.78 -9.95 -12.10
CA ILE A 125 9.11 -8.81 -12.96
C ILE A 125 8.17 -7.62 -12.68
N ILE A 126 6.85 -7.86 -12.57
CA ILE A 126 5.87 -6.81 -12.24
C ILE A 126 6.16 -6.17 -10.87
N PHE A 127 6.62 -6.94 -9.89
CA PHE A 127 7.06 -6.44 -8.58
C PHE A 127 8.36 -5.62 -8.67
N THR A 128 9.35 -6.12 -9.39
CA THR A 128 10.72 -5.60 -9.38
C THR A 128 10.90 -4.40 -10.32
N LEU A 129 10.20 -4.38 -11.44
CA LEU A 129 10.34 -3.34 -12.46
C LEU A 129 10.06 -1.92 -11.91
N PRO A 130 8.99 -1.66 -11.13
CA PRO A 130 8.80 -0.35 -10.55
C PRO A 130 9.76 -0.06 -9.38
N LEU A 131 10.31 -1.08 -8.68
CA LEU A 131 11.36 -0.87 -7.67
C LEU A 131 12.65 -0.34 -8.33
N ILE A 132 13.07 -0.97 -9.43
CA ILE A 132 14.20 -0.52 -10.24
C ILE A 132 13.92 0.90 -10.75
N SER A 133 12.72 1.14 -11.29
CA SER A 133 12.32 2.48 -11.74
C SER A 133 12.50 3.55 -10.66
N VAL A 134 12.11 3.26 -9.42
CA VAL A 134 12.27 4.22 -8.31
C VAL A 134 13.73 4.50 -7.97
N LEU A 135 14.59 3.48 -8.01
CA LEU A 135 16.00 3.65 -7.74
C LEU A 135 16.69 4.56 -8.77
N PHE A 136 16.27 4.52 -10.04
CA PHE A 136 16.86 5.35 -11.09
C PHE A 136 16.14 6.68 -11.29
N PHE A 137 14.82 6.68 -11.43
CA PHE A 137 14.03 7.81 -11.92
C PHE A 137 13.11 8.43 -10.85
N GLY A 138 13.28 8.06 -9.58
CA GLY A 138 12.38 8.44 -8.52
C GLY A 138 10.98 7.87 -8.73
N ARG A 139 9.95 8.48 -8.14
CA ARG A 139 8.59 7.89 -8.09
C ARG A 139 7.78 8.00 -9.40
N ALA A 140 8.44 7.85 -10.56
CA ALA A 140 7.85 7.92 -11.90
C ALA A 140 6.73 6.89 -12.13
N TYR A 141 6.86 5.66 -11.59
CA TYR A 141 5.78 4.66 -11.64
C TYR A 141 4.50 5.17 -10.98
N CYS A 142 4.61 5.74 -9.77
CA CYS A 142 3.46 6.30 -9.07
C CYS A 142 2.87 7.49 -9.84
N GLY A 143 3.69 8.31 -10.49
CA GLY A 143 3.26 9.51 -11.21
C GLY A 143 2.29 9.22 -12.34
N GLY A 144 2.69 8.34 -13.27
CA GLY A 144 1.94 8.07 -14.51
C GLY A 144 1.52 6.63 -14.74
N ALA A 145 2.33 5.63 -14.35
CA ALA A 145 2.11 4.24 -14.74
C ALA A 145 1.10 3.48 -13.88
N CYS A 146 0.90 3.90 -12.62
CA CYS A 146 0.04 3.21 -11.67
C CYS A 146 -1.46 3.56 -11.90
N PRO A 147 -2.33 2.59 -12.25
CA PRO A 147 -3.75 2.86 -12.50
C PRO A 147 -4.48 3.36 -11.24
N HIS A 148 -4.13 2.82 -10.06
CA HIS A 148 -4.66 3.30 -8.77
C HIS A 148 -4.33 4.77 -8.52
N GLY A 149 -3.11 5.18 -8.87
CA GLY A 149 -2.66 6.56 -8.72
C GLY A 149 -3.34 7.48 -9.74
N ALA A 150 -3.48 7.03 -10.98
CA ALA A 150 -4.14 7.75 -12.06
C ALA A 150 -5.61 8.04 -11.73
N LEU A 151 -6.36 7.03 -11.28
CA LEU A 151 -7.76 7.18 -10.88
C LEU A 151 -7.93 8.27 -9.82
N GLN A 152 -7.12 8.23 -8.76
CA GLN A 152 -7.21 9.21 -7.66
C GLN A 152 -6.75 10.62 -8.07
N ASP A 153 -5.81 10.74 -9.02
CA ASP A 153 -5.33 12.05 -9.49
C ASP A 153 -6.30 12.73 -10.45
N LEU A 154 -6.99 11.93 -11.29
CA LEU A 154 -7.98 12.42 -12.24
C LEU A 154 -9.27 12.88 -11.53
N LEU A 155 -9.61 12.26 -10.40
CA LEU A 155 -10.78 12.62 -9.62
C LEU A 155 -10.59 13.83 -8.71
N LEU A 156 -9.37 14.36 -8.58
CA LEU A 156 -9.07 15.47 -7.69
C LEU A 156 -9.67 16.78 -8.25
N ILE A 157 -10.72 17.28 -7.60
CA ILE A 157 -11.43 18.51 -7.96
C ILE A 157 -10.92 19.69 -7.14
N LYS A 158 -10.88 19.52 -5.81
CA LYS A 158 -10.46 20.57 -4.88
C LYS A 158 -9.37 20.02 -3.98
N GLU A 159 -8.27 20.73 -3.84
CA GLU A 159 -7.20 20.29 -2.96
C GLU A 159 -7.33 20.86 -1.54
N VAL A 160 -7.44 19.97 -0.55
CA VAL A 160 -7.33 20.31 0.86
C VAL A 160 -5.97 19.86 1.38
N LYS A 161 -5.20 20.84 1.88
CA LYS A 161 -3.87 20.60 2.43
C LYS A 161 -3.96 19.98 3.82
N ILE A 162 -3.36 18.81 3.98
CA ILE A 162 -3.27 18.09 5.25
C ILE A 162 -2.03 18.59 6.01
N PRO A 163 -2.13 18.90 7.32
CA PRO A 163 -0.98 19.33 8.09
C PRO A 163 0.08 18.23 8.17
N ARG A 164 1.36 18.62 8.17
CA ARG A 164 2.51 17.70 8.07
C ARG A 164 2.55 16.62 9.16
N TRP A 165 2.05 16.92 10.36
CA TRP A 165 2.02 15.96 11.47
C TRP A 165 1.01 14.83 11.20
N LEU A 166 -0.20 15.17 10.73
CA LEU A 166 -1.25 14.21 10.45
C LEU A 166 -0.87 13.31 9.26
N ASP A 167 -0.30 13.92 8.21
CA ASP A 167 0.23 13.19 7.07
C ASP A 167 1.27 12.13 7.47
N ARG A 168 2.19 12.52 8.35
CA ARG A 168 3.23 11.60 8.86
C ARG A 168 2.60 10.46 9.67
N SER A 169 1.71 10.77 10.61
CA SER A 169 1.02 9.76 11.42
C SER A 169 0.21 8.78 10.56
N LEU A 170 -0.58 9.27 9.62
CA LEU A 170 -1.37 8.42 8.71
C LEU A 170 -0.48 7.60 7.78
N SER A 171 0.72 8.08 7.42
CA SER A 171 1.64 7.31 6.60
C SER A 171 2.17 6.04 7.27
N VAL A 172 2.11 5.95 8.61
CA VAL A 172 2.45 4.73 9.38
C VAL A 172 1.47 3.60 9.05
N ILE A 173 0.22 3.91 8.70
CA ILE A 173 -0.79 2.92 8.33
C ILE A 173 -0.32 2.07 7.14
N ALA A 174 0.31 2.68 6.13
CA ALA A 174 0.87 1.94 5.00
C ALA A 174 1.96 0.94 5.41
N TYR A 175 2.78 1.27 6.43
CA TYR A 175 3.81 0.36 6.96
C TYR A 175 3.19 -0.74 7.83
N LEU A 176 2.18 -0.40 8.65
CA LEU A 176 1.38 -1.37 9.40
C LEU A 176 0.72 -2.38 8.45
N TYR A 177 0.09 -1.89 7.39
CA TYR A 177 -0.57 -2.73 6.40
C TYR A 177 0.42 -3.59 5.61
N LEU A 178 1.58 -3.03 5.21
CA LEU A 178 2.66 -3.79 4.60
C LEU A 178 3.15 -4.93 5.51
N GLY A 179 3.49 -4.61 6.76
CA GLY A 179 4.01 -5.62 7.68
C GLY A 179 2.98 -6.68 8.04
N ALA A 180 1.71 -6.30 8.21
CA ALA A 180 0.62 -7.26 8.39
C ALA A 180 0.43 -8.15 7.15
N ALA A 181 0.41 -7.56 5.95
CA ALA A 181 0.30 -8.32 4.71
C ALA A 181 1.42 -9.36 4.54
N VAL A 182 2.66 -8.98 4.89
CA VAL A 182 3.82 -9.89 4.87
C VAL A 182 3.71 -10.97 5.94
N LEU A 183 3.34 -10.60 7.18
CA LEU A 183 3.14 -11.55 8.28
C LEU A 183 2.10 -12.61 7.92
N PHE A 184 0.96 -12.21 7.36
CA PHE A 184 -0.10 -13.15 6.97
C PHE A 184 0.29 -14.02 5.76
N ALA A 185 0.97 -13.44 4.77
CA ALA A 185 1.44 -14.17 3.59
C ALA A 185 2.45 -15.27 3.94
N ILE A 186 3.44 -14.95 4.78
CA ILE A 186 4.49 -15.90 5.18
C ILE A 186 3.93 -17.07 6.03
N ASN A 187 2.78 -16.89 6.68
CA ASN A 187 2.12 -17.93 7.48
C ASN A 187 1.03 -18.70 6.71
N ASP A 188 0.89 -18.53 5.40
CA ASP A 188 -0.10 -19.24 4.56
C ASP A 188 -1.57 -19.04 5.03
N THR A 189 -1.89 -17.84 5.51
CA THR A 189 -3.27 -17.51 5.95
C THR A 189 -4.12 -16.93 4.82
N VAL A 190 -4.05 -15.61 4.66
CA VAL A 190 -4.91 -14.81 3.80
C VAL A 190 -4.09 -13.69 3.17
N PHE A 191 -4.29 -13.50 1.87
CA PHE A 191 -3.76 -12.37 1.13
C PHE A 191 -4.51 -11.08 1.46
N LEU A 192 -4.14 -10.44 2.58
CA LEU A 192 -4.71 -9.17 3.08
C LEU A 192 -4.82 -8.06 2.03
N ILE A 193 -3.85 -7.94 1.12
CA ILE A 193 -3.86 -6.92 0.07
C ILE A 193 -5.00 -7.19 -0.90
N CYS A 194 -5.06 -8.40 -1.44
CA CYS A 194 -6.10 -8.77 -2.40
C CYS A 194 -7.50 -8.78 -1.77
N LYS A 195 -7.63 -9.13 -0.48
CA LYS A 195 -8.92 -9.18 0.23
C LYS A 195 -9.49 -7.81 0.61
N TYR A 196 -8.64 -6.79 0.71
CA TYR A 196 -9.05 -5.44 1.10
C TYR A 196 -8.67 -4.37 0.07
N ASP A 197 -8.33 -4.76 -1.16
CA ASP A 197 -8.05 -3.82 -2.23
C ASP A 197 -9.32 -3.03 -2.58
N PRO A 198 -9.32 -1.70 -2.37
CA PRO A 198 -10.53 -0.89 -2.55
C PRO A 198 -10.82 -0.57 -4.03
N PHE A 199 -9.89 -0.82 -4.96
CA PHE A 199 -10.02 -0.36 -6.34
C PHE A 199 -10.22 -1.48 -7.35
N VAL A 200 -9.70 -2.68 -7.09
CA VAL A 200 -9.91 -3.86 -7.94
C VAL A 200 -11.39 -4.12 -8.26
N PRO A 201 -12.35 -4.00 -7.33
CA PRO A 201 -13.77 -4.21 -7.65
C PRO A 201 -14.34 -3.21 -8.67
N PHE A 202 -13.84 -1.98 -8.70
CA PHE A 202 -14.27 -1.00 -9.71
C PHE A 202 -13.72 -1.31 -11.09
N PHE A 203 -12.52 -1.89 -11.17
CA PHE A 203 -11.95 -2.30 -12.45
C PHE A 203 -12.62 -3.56 -12.99
N ARG A 204 -13.01 -4.47 -12.10
CA ARG A 204 -13.67 -5.74 -12.45
C ARG A 204 -15.19 -5.65 -12.54
N MET A 205 -15.80 -4.60 -12.00
CA MET A 205 -17.25 -4.48 -11.78
C MET A 205 -17.85 -5.68 -11.02
N THR A 206 -17.04 -6.37 -10.22
CA THR A 206 -17.44 -7.53 -9.42
C THR A 206 -16.64 -7.57 -8.12
N GLY A 207 -17.28 -8.02 -7.05
CA GLY A 207 -16.66 -8.14 -5.73
C GLY A 207 -17.69 -8.10 -4.61
N PRO A 208 -17.28 -8.45 -3.38
CA PRO A 208 -18.15 -8.36 -2.21
C PRO A 208 -18.45 -6.88 -1.87
N PHE A 209 -19.67 -6.64 -1.36
CA PHE A 209 -20.21 -5.30 -1.10
C PHE A 209 -19.29 -4.41 -0.23
N TYR A 210 -18.62 -4.99 0.76
CA TYR A 210 -17.71 -4.24 1.64
C TYR A 210 -16.53 -3.61 0.88
N MET A 211 -16.02 -4.24 -0.18
CA MET A 211 -14.93 -3.68 -0.99
C MET A 211 -15.40 -2.48 -1.83
N PHE A 212 -16.65 -2.49 -2.30
CA PHE A 212 -17.24 -1.34 -3.00
C PHE A 212 -17.42 -0.15 -2.07
N ILE A 213 -17.81 -0.38 -0.80
CA ILE A 213 -17.90 0.68 0.20
C ILE A 213 -16.53 1.30 0.45
N THR A 214 -15.52 0.48 0.77
CA THR A 214 -14.16 1.00 1.06
C THR A 214 -13.58 1.71 -0.16
N GLY A 215 -13.78 1.15 -1.35
CA GLY A 215 -13.52 1.78 -2.63
C GLY A 215 -14.18 3.14 -2.79
N GLY A 216 -15.50 3.20 -2.60
CA GLY A 216 -16.29 4.42 -2.74
C GLY A 216 -15.81 5.50 -1.79
N VAL A 217 -15.47 5.15 -0.55
CA VAL A 217 -14.87 6.08 0.42
C VAL A 217 -13.55 6.64 -0.10
N PHE A 218 -12.64 5.81 -0.63
CA PHE A 218 -11.38 6.32 -1.17
C PHE A 218 -11.57 7.17 -2.43
N VAL A 219 -12.51 6.80 -3.30
CA VAL A 219 -12.88 7.59 -4.50
C VAL A 219 -13.39 8.97 -4.08
N LEU A 220 -14.33 9.03 -3.14
CA LEU A 220 -14.87 10.29 -2.60
C LEU A 220 -13.77 11.12 -1.93
N LEU A 221 -12.94 10.51 -1.08
CA LEU A 221 -11.81 11.20 -0.45
C LEU A 221 -10.82 11.74 -1.47
N SER A 222 -10.64 11.07 -2.62
CA SER A 222 -9.72 11.49 -3.68
C SER A 222 -10.16 12.77 -4.38
N THR A 223 -11.44 13.15 -4.28
CA THR A 223 -11.94 14.42 -4.83
C THR A 223 -11.45 15.65 -4.07
N VAL A 224 -11.11 15.47 -2.78
CA VAL A 224 -10.74 16.53 -1.85
C VAL A 224 -9.26 16.42 -1.41
N ILE A 225 -8.77 15.20 -1.24
CA ILE A 225 -7.41 14.90 -0.79
C ILE A 225 -6.65 14.31 -1.97
N GLY A 226 -5.46 14.85 -2.28
CA GLY A 226 -4.61 14.29 -3.31
C GLY A 226 -4.14 12.87 -2.97
N ARG A 227 -4.62 11.86 -3.71
CA ARG A 227 -4.19 10.45 -3.67
C ARG A 227 -4.13 9.84 -2.25
N PRO A 228 -5.25 9.79 -1.51
CA PRO A 228 -5.29 9.37 -0.11
C PRO A 228 -4.82 7.92 0.08
N TYR A 229 -5.17 7.01 -0.82
CA TYR A 229 -4.74 5.62 -0.71
C TYR A 229 -3.24 5.48 -0.94
N CYS A 230 -2.70 6.08 -2.02
CA CYS A 230 -1.26 6.02 -2.30
C CYS A 230 -0.41 6.66 -1.18
N ARG A 231 -0.96 7.66 -0.49
CA ARG A 231 -0.27 8.40 0.57
C ARG A 231 -0.26 7.64 1.91
N PHE A 232 -1.40 7.05 2.27
CA PHE A 232 -1.65 6.53 3.63
C PHE A 232 -1.81 5.02 3.74
N PHE A 233 -2.32 4.33 2.71
CA PHE A 233 -2.66 2.91 2.81
C PHE A 233 -1.82 2.01 1.89
N CYS A 234 -1.35 2.50 0.75
CA CYS A 234 -0.67 1.69 -0.25
C CYS A 234 0.63 1.07 0.32
N PRO A 235 0.69 -0.27 0.49
CA PRO A 235 1.86 -0.93 1.06
C PRO A 235 3.05 -0.88 0.10
N TYR A 236 2.79 -0.87 -1.22
CA TYR A 236 3.83 -0.67 -2.21
C TYR A 236 4.49 0.71 -2.08
N SER A 237 3.71 1.76 -1.80
CA SER A 237 4.26 3.09 -1.53
C SER A 237 5.16 3.12 -0.29
N ALA A 238 4.92 2.27 0.72
CA ALA A 238 5.77 2.21 1.91
C ALA A 238 7.18 1.72 1.57
N ILE A 239 7.32 0.80 0.60
CA ILE A 239 8.60 0.31 0.06
C ILE A 239 9.25 1.36 -0.85
N LEU A 240 8.47 2.02 -1.71
CA LEU A 240 9.01 3.00 -2.67
C LEU A 240 9.52 4.30 -2.02
N LYS A 241 8.94 4.73 -0.88
CA LYS A 241 9.35 5.95 -0.16
C LYS A 241 10.85 5.98 0.19
N PRO A 242 11.42 4.99 0.90
CA PRO A 242 12.85 4.99 1.22
C PRO A 242 13.73 4.86 -0.03
N LEU A 243 13.33 4.06 -1.02
CA LEU A 243 14.07 3.92 -2.29
C LEU A 243 14.14 5.24 -3.06
N ALA A 244 13.08 6.06 -3.01
CA ALA A 244 13.05 7.36 -3.65
C ALA A 244 14.00 8.38 -2.99
N ILE A 245 14.39 8.19 -1.73
CA ILE A 245 15.37 9.08 -1.06
C ILE A 245 16.77 8.87 -1.66
N VAL A 246 17.12 7.62 -1.98
CA VAL A 246 18.42 7.22 -2.54
C VAL A 246 18.43 7.23 -4.08
N SER A 247 17.34 7.62 -4.72
CA SER A 247 17.22 7.56 -6.17
C SER A 247 18.25 8.44 -6.87
N LYS A 248 18.84 7.95 -7.98
CA LYS A 248 19.86 8.65 -8.77
C LYS A 248 19.34 9.95 -9.37
N TYR A 249 18.21 9.91 -10.07
CA TYR A 249 17.58 11.07 -10.67
C TYR A 249 16.32 11.46 -9.89
N LYS A 250 16.34 12.67 -9.33
CA LYS A 250 15.24 13.23 -8.55
C LYS A 250 14.52 14.29 -9.37
N VAL A 251 13.20 14.37 -9.19
CA VAL A 251 12.40 15.45 -9.79
C VAL A 251 12.85 16.78 -9.20
N THR A 252 13.13 17.75 -10.06
CA THR A 252 13.41 19.14 -9.68
C THR A 252 12.33 20.05 -10.24
N ILE A 253 11.96 21.10 -9.50
CA ILE A 253 10.84 21.98 -9.84
C ILE A 253 11.25 22.92 -10.99
N THR A 254 12.35 23.63 -10.82
CA THR A 254 12.85 24.62 -11.79
C THR A 254 13.87 23.97 -12.74
N PRO A 255 13.87 24.30 -14.04
CA PRO A 255 14.94 23.88 -14.96
C PRO A 255 16.28 24.50 -14.56
N ASP A 256 16.23 25.74 -14.07
CA ASP A 256 17.38 26.53 -13.63
C ASP A 256 17.24 26.89 -12.13
N LYS A 257 17.63 28.13 -11.77
CA LYS A 257 17.65 28.62 -10.38
C LYS A 257 16.24 28.93 -9.87
N CYS A 258 15.98 28.53 -8.63
CA CYS A 258 14.74 28.86 -7.92
C CYS A 258 14.75 30.35 -7.51
N VAL A 259 13.65 31.06 -7.81
CA VAL A 259 13.45 32.47 -7.44
C VAL A 259 12.60 32.64 -6.16
N VAL A 260 12.40 31.58 -5.38
CA VAL A 260 11.73 31.61 -4.06
C VAL A 260 10.30 32.21 -4.09
N CYS A 261 9.54 31.94 -5.16
CA CYS A 261 8.21 32.51 -5.39
C CYS A 261 7.03 31.82 -4.66
N ASN A 262 7.26 30.71 -3.92
CA ASN A 262 6.23 29.92 -3.20
C ASN A 262 5.15 29.21 -4.06
N LEU A 263 5.00 29.53 -5.35
CA LEU A 263 3.94 28.95 -6.22
C LEU A 263 3.91 27.42 -6.25
N CYS A 264 5.08 26.77 -6.19
CA CYS A 264 5.16 25.30 -6.18
C CYS A 264 4.61 24.65 -4.91
N GLU A 265 4.69 25.31 -3.75
CA GLU A 265 4.10 24.83 -2.50
C GLU A 265 2.58 25.00 -2.52
N GLU A 266 2.10 26.09 -3.13
CA GLU A 266 0.67 26.33 -3.33
C GLU A 266 0.04 25.24 -4.20
N SER A 267 0.66 24.96 -5.34
CA SER A 267 0.15 24.06 -6.37
C SER A 267 0.35 22.56 -6.09
N CYS A 268 0.97 22.20 -4.95
CA CYS A 268 1.25 20.81 -4.62
C CYS A 268 0.11 20.19 -3.80
N PRO A 269 -0.72 19.30 -4.38
CA PRO A 269 -1.84 18.68 -3.64
C PRO A 269 -1.38 17.73 -2.54
N PHE A 270 -0.12 17.29 -2.59
CA PHE A 270 0.44 16.32 -1.65
C PHE A 270 1.16 16.97 -0.46
N GLY A 271 1.41 18.28 -0.50
CA GLY A 271 2.24 18.95 0.51
C GLY A 271 3.67 18.40 0.57
N ALA A 272 4.20 18.01 -0.59
CA ALA A 272 5.51 17.37 -0.72
C ALA A 272 6.66 18.37 -0.96
N ILE A 273 6.41 19.68 -0.94
CA ILE A 273 7.43 20.70 -1.12
C ILE A 273 8.00 21.12 0.24
N ASN A 274 9.32 21.07 0.36
CA ASN A 274 10.07 21.60 1.48
C ASN A 274 10.33 23.08 1.26
N LYS A 275 9.97 23.89 2.24
CA LYS A 275 10.21 25.33 2.26
C LYS A 275 11.67 25.63 2.68
N PRO A 276 12.21 26.80 2.26
CA PRO A 276 13.48 27.30 2.79
C PRO A 276 13.42 27.39 4.33
N GLU A 277 14.46 26.91 4.99
CA GLU A 277 14.53 26.86 6.44
C GLU A 277 15.96 27.13 6.89
N ASN A 278 16.13 28.23 7.65
CA ASN A 278 17.42 28.71 8.18
C ASN A 278 17.51 28.60 9.70
N LEU A 279 16.87 27.58 10.27
CA LEU A 279 16.91 27.35 11.72
C LEU A 279 18.19 26.60 12.12
N PRO A 280 18.81 26.93 13.28
CA PRO A 280 19.97 26.22 13.77
C PRO A 280 19.63 24.74 14.04
N ARG A 281 20.60 23.85 13.79
CA ARG A 281 20.45 22.42 14.12
C ARG A 281 20.27 22.26 15.62
N ILE A 282 19.20 21.57 16.02
CA ILE A 282 19.03 21.14 17.41
C ILE A 282 20.09 20.08 17.70
N LYS A 283 21.03 20.36 18.61
CA LYS A 283 21.99 19.36 19.08
C LYS A 283 21.23 18.31 19.90
N SER A 284 21.20 17.07 19.42
CA SER A 284 20.65 15.95 20.19
C SER A 284 21.64 15.52 21.26
N LYS A 285 21.14 15.09 22.43
CA LYS A 285 21.98 14.48 23.47
C LYS A 285 22.66 13.21 22.91
N PRO A 286 23.99 13.07 23.02
CA PRO A 286 24.66 11.82 22.66
C PRO A 286 24.10 10.70 23.53
N GLY A 287 23.69 9.58 22.93
CA GLY A 287 23.07 8.45 23.63
C GLY A 287 21.53 8.36 23.57
N LEU A 288 20.81 9.45 23.25
CA LEU A 288 19.33 9.42 23.21
C LEU A 288 18.80 8.50 22.10
N TYR A 289 19.29 8.66 20.87
CA TYR A 289 18.86 7.84 19.73
C TYR A 289 19.21 6.35 19.84
N PRO A 290 20.42 5.93 20.27
CA PRO A 290 20.70 4.51 20.48
C PRO A 290 19.88 3.92 21.63
N ALA A 291 19.62 4.67 22.71
CA ALA A 291 18.72 4.22 23.78
C ALA A 291 17.28 4.03 23.27
N LEU A 292 16.76 4.98 22.49
CA LEU A 292 15.44 4.88 21.86
C LEU A 292 15.36 3.71 20.87
N PHE A 293 16.45 3.44 20.14
CA PHE A 293 16.55 2.30 19.23
C PHE A 293 16.47 0.98 19.99
N ALA A 294 17.27 0.81 21.06
CA ALA A 294 17.22 -0.39 21.89
C ALA A 294 15.84 -0.59 22.53
N ALA A 295 15.23 0.49 23.05
CA ALA A 295 13.89 0.46 23.60
C ALA A 295 12.83 0.06 22.55
N ALA A 296 12.92 0.61 21.32
CA ALA A 296 12.02 0.26 20.22
C ALA A 296 12.14 -1.22 19.81
N VAL A 297 13.35 -1.79 19.83
CA VAL A 297 13.55 -3.22 19.54
C VAL A 297 12.95 -4.10 20.64
N ILE A 298 13.25 -3.83 21.91
CA ILE A 298 12.77 -4.64 23.04
C ILE A 298 11.24 -4.56 23.16
N PHE A 299 10.71 -3.34 23.20
CA PHE A 299 9.27 -3.12 23.32
C PHE A 299 8.52 -3.62 22.09
N GLY A 300 9.12 -3.48 20.91
CA GLY A 300 8.55 -3.95 19.63
C GLY A 300 8.48 -5.46 19.57
N ALA A 301 9.53 -6.16 20.00
CA ALA A 301 9.52 -7.62 20.10
C ALA A 301 8.46 -8.11 21.09
N GLY A 302 8.35 -7.47 22.27
CA GLY A 302 7.34 -7.79 23.27
C GLY A 302 5.92 -7.64 22.73
N LEU A 303 5.54 -6.45 22.25
CA LEU A 303 4.22 -6.20 21.65
C LEU A 303 3.94 -7.11 20.44
N GLY A 304 4.97 -7.35 19.62
CA GLY A 304 4.92 -8.25 18.48
C GLY A 304 4.61 -9.70 18.86
N TYR A 305 5.21 -10.20 19.94
CA TYR A 305 4.94 -11.55 20.45
C TYR A 305 3.48 -11.72 20.88
N PHE A 306 2.95 -10.77 21.67
CA PHE A 306 1.56 -10.80 22.13
C PHE A 306 0.57 -10.69 20.96
N SER A 307 0.79 -9.72 20.07
CA SER A 307 -0.07 -9.53 18.89
C SER A 307 0.01 -10.70 17.91
N GLY A 308 1.17 -11.31 17.72
CA GLY A 308 1.32 -12.53 16.91
C GLY A 308 0.50 -13.70 17.46
N GLY A 309 0.44 -13.85 18.78
CA GLY A 309 -0.43 -14.84 19.44
C GLY A 309 -1.94 -14.55 19.26
N TYR A 310 -2.33 -13.29 19.09
CA TYR A 310 -3.70 -12.93 18.72
C TYR A 310 -3.97 -13.24 17.23
N PHE A 311 -3.04 -12.88 16.35
CA PHE A 311 -3.18 -13.10 14.90
C PHE A 311 -3.11 -14.57 14.49
N SER A 312 -2.55 -15.47 15.31
CA SER A 312 -2.58 -16.90 15.01
C SER A 312 -3.99 -17.47 14.87
N GLY A 313 -5.02 -16.82 15.45
CA GLY A 313 -6.42 -17.22 15.28
C GLY A 313 -6.94 -17.13 13.84
N TYR A 314 -6.24 -16.43 12.94
CA TYR A 314 -6.56 -16.42 11.51
C TYR A 314 -6.02 -17.65 10.75
N GLN A 315 -5.14 -18.45 11.35
CA GLN A 315 -4.69 -19.71 10.77
C GLN A 315 -5.80 -20.77 10.86
N LYS A 316 -6.02 -21.50 9.76
CA LYS A 316 -7.02 -22.57 9.69
C LYS A 316 -6.84 -23.61 10.79
N ASP A 317 -5.63 -24.14 10.97
CA ASP A 317 -5.34 -25.18 11.98
C ASP A 317 -5.57 -24.69 13.41
N VAL A 318 -5.24 -23.43 13.71
CA VAL A 318 -5.43 -22.85 15.05
C VAL A 318 -6.92 -22.62 15.32
N LYS A 319 -7.65 -22.12 14.33
CA LYS A 319 -9.11 -21.95 14.44
C LYS A 319 -9.81 -23.29 14.62
N LEU A 320 -9.44 -24.29 13.82
CA LEU A 320 -9.97 -25.65 13.88
C LEU A 320 -9.67 -26.30 15.24
N ALA A 321 -8.44 -26.22 15.74
CA ALA A 321 -8.09 -26.76 17.05
C ALA A 321 -8.86 -26.08 18.19
N LEU A 322 -9.12 -24.78 18.09
CA LEU A 322 -9.88 -24.03 19.10
C LEU A 322 -11.36 -24.42 19.10
N GLU A 323 -11.95 -24.64 17.92
CA GLU A 323 -13.32 -25.16 17.77
C GLU A 323 -13.44 -26.60 18.28
N MET A 324 -12.48 -27.48 17.96
CA MET A 324 -12.49 -28.87 18.46
C MET A 324 -12.29 -28.94 19.97
N HIS A 325 -11.45 -28.09 20.55
CA HIS A 325 -11.30 -28.01 22.00
C HIS A 325 -12.58 -27.53 22.71
N ALA A 326 -13.32 -26.61 22.08
CA ALA A 326 -14.61 -26.16 22.59
C ALA A 326 -15.68 -27.26 22.50
N PHE A 327 -15.66 -28.06 21.43
CA PHE A 327 -16.50 -29.24 21.27
C PHE A 327 -16.19 -30.32 22.32
N ASP A 328 -14.91 -30.63 22.53
CA ASP A 328 -14.46 -31.62 23.54
C ASP A 328 -14.88 -31.22 24.97
N LYS A 329 -14.96 -29.92 25.25
CA LYS A 329 -15.46 -29.38 26.52
C LYS A 329 -16.99 -29.26 26.59
N SER A 330 -17.72 -29.76 25.59
CA SER A 330 -19.17 -29.66 25.48
C SER A 330 -19.71 -28.22 25.52
N LEU A 331 -18.88 -27.24 25.13
CA LEU A 331 -19.27 -25.81 25.09
C LEU A 331 -20.00 -25.46 23.78
N VAL A 332 -19.83 -26.27 22.73
CA VAL A 332 -20.43 -26.08 21.41
C VAL A 332 -21.08 -27.40 20.99
N GLN A 333 -22.33 -27.33 20.56
CA GLN A 333 -23.08 -28.47 20.04
C GLN A 333 -22.68 -28.77 18.59
N GLU A 334 -22.86 -30.02 18.15
CA GLU A 334 -22.44 -30.51 16.84
C GLU A 334 -23.09 -29.76 15.66
N ASP A 335 -24.31 -29.28 15.84
CA ASP A 335 -25.07 -28.44 14.89
C ASP A 335 -24.44 -27.06 14.65
N LYS A 336 -23.54 -26.62 15.53
CA LYS A 336 -22.88 -25.31 15.47
C LYS A 336 -21.41 -25.38 15.07
N LEU A 337 -20.89 -26.57 14.73
CA LEU A 337 -19.52 -26.71 14.24
C LEU A 337 -19.35 -26.08 12.85
N SER A 338 -18.15 -25.57 12.57
CA SER A 338 -17.80 -25.17 11.21
C SER A 338 -17.68 -26.38 10.29
N TRP A 339 -17.83 -26.16 8.98
CA TRP A 339 -17.72 -27.24 8.00
C TRP A 339 -16.35 -27.93 8.03
N ASP A 340 -15.27 -27.15 8.18
CA ASP A 340 -13.91 -27.67 8.33
C ASP A 340 -13.80 -28.62 9.53
N ALA A 341 -14.51 -28.32 10.64
CA ALA A 341 -14.54 -29.16 11.84
C ALA A 341 -15.36 -30.43 11.65
N VAL A 342 -16.50 -30.36 10.95
CA VAL A 342 -17.32 -31.54 10.61
C VAL A 342 -16.55 -32.46 9.64
N GLU A 343 -15.89 -31.90 8.63
CA GLU A 343 -15.07 -32.69 7.70
C GLU A 343 -13.91 -33.37 8.43
N TYR A 344 -13.25 -32.66 9.34
CA TYR A 344 -12.17 -33.22 10.15
C TYR A 344 -12.64 -34.39 11.02
N LEU A 345 -13.82 -34.27 11.65
CA LEU A 345 -14.44 -35.36 12.41
C LEU A 345 -14.76 -36.56 11.52
N LYS A 346 -15.31 -36.33 10.31
CA LYS A 346 -15.61 -37.40 9.34
C LYS A 346 -14.36 -38.13 8.86
N ARG A 347 -13.21 -37.45 8.76
CA ARG A 347 -11.93 -38.06 8.36
C ARG A 347 -11.31 -38.95 9.45
N GLY A 348 -11.74 -38.82 10.71
CA GLY A 348 -11.23 -39.63 11.81
C GLY A 348 -9.74 -39.42 12.12
N GLU A 349 -9.17 -38.25 11.76
CA GLU A 349 -7.77 -37.94 12.04
C GLU A 349 -7.50 -37.79 13.56
N SER A 350 -6.25 -38.05 13.98
CA SER A 350 -5.85 -37.93 15.39
C SER A 350 -5.89 -36.47 15.88
N ARG A 351 -6.67 -36.23 16.94
CA ARG A 351 -6.81 -34.93 17.61
C ARG A 351 -5.49 -34.40 18.15
N GLU A 352 -4.63 -35.28 18.68
CA GLU A 352 -3.33 -34.88 19.22
C GLU A 352 -2.42 -34.26 18.14
N LEU A 353 -2.50 -34.78 16.92
CA LEU A 353 -1.70 -34.29 15.80
C LEU A 353 -2.21 -32.93 15.31
N LEU A 354 -3.53 -32.66 15.39
CA LEU A 354 -4.09 -31.33 15.15
C LEU A 354 -3.60 -30.31 16.18
N PHE A 355 -3.67 -30.64 17.47
CA PHE A 355 -3.22 -29.72 18.53
C PHE A 355 -1.73 -29.39 18.41
N LYS A 356 -0.89 -30.38 18.06
CA LYS A 356 0.54 -30.13 17.77
C LYS A 356 0.74 -29.18 16.59
N ARG A 357 0.04 -29.42 15.46
CA ARG A 357 0.08 -28.52 14.29
C ARG A 357 -0.34 -27.09 14.63
N ALA A 358 -1.41 -26.94 15.41
CA ALA A 358 -1.92 -25.65 15.86
C ALA A 358 -0.93 -24.92 16.79
N GLU A 359 -0.28 -25.64 17.70
CA GLU A 359 0.74 -25.06 18.59
C GLU A 359 1.98 -24.61 17.81
N GLU A 360 2.44 -25.40 16.85
CA GLU A 360 3.54 -25.02 15.94
C GLU A 360 3.18 -23.78 15.11
N ALA A 361 1.98 -23.73 14.55
CA ALA A 361 1.50 -22.57 13.80
C ALA A 361 1.42 -21.32 14.68
N LYS A 362 0.90 -21.44 15.91
CA LYS A 362 0.85 -20.35 16.88
C LYS A 362 2.26 -19.84 17.24
N LYS A 363 3.21 -20.75 17.48
CA LYS A 363 4.60 -20.40 17.78
C LYS A 363 5.27 -19.68 16.61
N LYS A 364 5.05 -20.14 15.37
CA LYS A 364 5.52 -19.46 14.15
C LYS A 364 4.97 -18.04 14.07
N PHE A 365 3.68 -17.86 14.31
CA PHE A 365 3.01 -16.56 14.33
C PHE A 365 3.57 -15.63 15.40
N GLN A 366 3.82 -16.13 16.61
CA GLN A 366 4.41 -15.36 17.70
C GLN A 366 5.84 -14.89 17.38
N ILE A 367 6.70 -15.78 16.88
CA ILE A 367 8.09 -15.45 16.50
C ILE A 367 8.11 -14.44 15.36
N ARG A 368 7.34 -14.69 14.29
CA ARG A 368 7.23 -13.76 13.15
C ARG A 368 6.56 -12.44 13.56
N GLY A 369 5.65 -12.49 14.52
CA GLY A 369 5.01 -11.33 15.16
C GLY A 369 6.01 -10.44 15.89
N MET A 370 7.02 -11.00 16.57
CA MET A 370 8.11 -10.21 17.17
C MET A 370 8.81 -9.34 16.12
N LEU A 371 9.18 -9.93 14.98
CA LEU A 371 9.84 -9.21 13.89
C LEU A 371 8.96 -8.10 13.32
N PHE A 372 7.66 -8.36 13.17
CA PHE A 372 6.68 -7.36 12.75
C PHE A 372 6.60 -6.19 13.76
N GLY A 373 6.51 -6.47 15.06
CA GLY A 373 6.47 -5.44 16.09
C GLY A 373 7.74 -4.57 16.14
N VAL A 374 8.92 -5.20 16.02
CA VAL A 374 10.20 -4.49 15.89
C VAL A 374 10.19 -3.59 14.66
N PHE A 375 9.79 -4.11 13.49
CA PHE A 375 9.74 -3.34 12.25
C PHE A 375 8.88 -2.07 12.39
N ILE A 376 7.68 -2.18 12.97
CA ILE A 376 6.78 -1.04 13.14
C ILE A 376 7.35 0.02 14.06
N LEU A 377 7.89 -0.36 15.22
CA LEU A 377 8.46 0.64 16.13
C LEU A 377 9.72 1.29 15.57
N LEU A 378 10.53 0.56 14.79
CA LEU A 378 11.66 1.14 14.08
C LEU A 378 11.19 2.16 13.03
N VAL A 379 10.14 1.87 12.26
CA VAL A 379 9.56 2.83 11.33
C VAL A 379 9.08 4.09 12.05
N VAL A 380 8.37 3.94 13.16
CA VAL A 380 7.90 5.08 13.96
C VAL A 380 9.09 5.91 14.48
N LEU A 381 10.13 5.25 15.01
CA LEU A 381 11.34 5.92 15.48
C LEU A 381 12.03 6.70 14.34
N ILE A 382 12.18 6.09 13.16
CA ILE A 382 12.75 6.75 11.98
C ILE A 382 11.92 7.97 11.58
N GLN A 383 10.59 7.88 11.61
CA GLN A 383 9.72 9.01 11.30
C GLN A 383 9.83 10.14 12.32
N VAL A 384 9.98 9.82 13.61
CA VAL A 384 10.21 10.82 14.68
C VAL A 384 11.58 11.49 14.50
N VAL A 385 12.64 10.71 14.23
CA VAL A 385 13.98 11.24 13.94
C VAL A 385 13.94 12.16 12.72
N TYR A 386 13.27 11.72 11.65
CA TYR A 386 13.10 12.50 10.42
C TYR A 386 12.28 13.77 10.66
N ALA A 387 11.24 13.73 11.49
CA ALA A 387 10.44 14.88 11.88
C ALA A 387 11.24 15.97 12.60
N ASN A 388 12.20 15.55 13.42
CA ASN A 388 13.03 16.44 14.23
C ASN A 388 14.26 16.96 13.48
N ARG A 389 14.60 16.40 12.30
CA ARG A 389 15.67 16.92 11.45
C ARG A 389 15.26 18.26 10.84
N ARG A 390 16.07 19.28 11.08
CA ARG A 390 16.00 20.61 10.45
C ARG A 390 17.22 20.82 9.54
N PRO A 391 17.20 20.31 8.30
CA PRO A 391 18.27 20.62 7.35
C PRO A 391 18.15 22.08 6.92
N LYS A 392 19.30 22.76 6.83
CA LYS A 392 19.36 24.10 6.24
C LYS A 392 19.02 24.00 4.76
N ARG A 393 18.08 24.84 4.30
CA ARG A 393 17.61 24.89 2.91
C ARG A 393 17.43 26.33 2.49
N ASP A 394 18.06 26.70 1.37
CA ASP A 394 17.98 28.06 0.83
C ASP A 394 16.90 28.19 -0.26
N ILE A 395 16.46 27.08 -0.86
CA ILE A 395 15.48 27.04 -1.96
C ILE A 395 14.32 26.07 -1.68
N TYR A 396 13.24 26.20 -2.46
CA TYR A 396 12.14 25.24 -2.44
C TYR A 396 12.54 23.95 -3.16
N GLU A 397 12.43 22.82 -2.47
CA GLU A 397 12.81 21.51 -3.01
C GLU A 397 11.73 20.46 -2.75
N PRO A 398 11.45 19.56 -3.71
CA PRO A 398 10.52 18.47 -3.48
C PRO A 398 11.16 17.42 -2.53
N ASP A 399 10.40 16.99 -1.53
CA ASP A 399 10.75 15.83 -0.69
C ASP A 399 10.67 14.55 -1.53
N SER A 400 11.81 13.93 -1.80
CA SER A 400 11.89 12.74 -2.66
C SER A 400 11.06 11.56 -2.13
N ALA A 401 10.86 11.44 -0.82
CA ALA A 401 10.01 10.38 -0.26
C ALA A 401 8.52 10.64 -0.54
N ARG A 402 8.08 11.90 -0.42
CA ARG A 402 6.65 12.27 -0.50
C ARG A 402 6.21 12.63 -1.92
N CYS A 403 7.11 13.13 -2.76
CA CYS A 403 6.80 13.56 -4.11
C CYS A 403 6.39 12.35 -4.97
N LEU A 404 5.19 12.43 -5.57
CA LEU A 404 4.65 11.40 -6.47
C LEU A 404 4.96 11.65 -7.95
N SER A 405 5.86 12.60 -8.27
CA SER A 405 6.26 12.92 -9.64
C SER A 405 5.11 13.27 -10.60
N CYS A 406 4.00 13.83 -10.09
CA CYS A 406 2.80 14.13 -10.89
C CYS A 406 2.96 15.29 -11.89
N GLY A 407 3.99 16.13 -11.72
CA GLY A 407 4.31 17.25 -12.61
C GLY A 407 3.39 18.48 -12.52
N ARG A 408 2.44 18.55 -11.58
CA ARG A 408 1.56 19.73 -11.40
C ARG A 408 2.36 21.01 -11.11
N CYS A 409 3.42 20.92 -10.32
CA CYS A 409 4.26 22.09 -10.00
C CYS A 409 5.00 22.70 -11.20
N PHE A 410 5.11 22.02 -12.34
CA PHE A 410 5.82 22.53 -13.51
C PHE A 410 5.05 23.64 -14.24
N THR A 411 3.71 23.58 -14.25
CA THR A 411 2.87 24.58 -14.94
C THR A 411 2.87 25.92 -14.24
N ASP A 412 3.05 25.91 -12.91
CA ASP A 412 3.00 27.10 -12.06
C ASP A 412 4.37 27.72 -11.84
N CYS A 413 5.45 27.03 -12.22
CA CYS A 413 6.80 27.57 -12.13
C CYS A 413 7.05 28.65 -13.22
N PRO A 414 7.36 29.91 -12.85
CA PRO A 414 7.56 30.99 -13.82
C PRO A 414 8.80 30.75 -14.68
N VAL A 415 9.90 30.29 -14.09
CA VAL A 415 11.16 29.96 -14.79
C VAL A 415 10.94 28.88 -15.85
N HIS A 416 10.14 27.85 -15.52
CA HIS A 416 9.79 26.81 -16.48
C HIS A 416 8.93 27.35 -17.63
N ARG A 417 8.00 28.26 -17.33
CA ARG A 417 7.14 28.89 -18.33
C ARG A 417 7.94 29.78 -19.29
N GLU A 418 8.96 30.47 -18.79
CA GLU A 418 9.89 31.27 -19.60
C GLU A 418 10.81 30.41 -20.46
N ASP A 419 11.44 29.37 -19.90
CA ASP A 419 12.24 28.40 -20.65
C ASP A 419 11.44 27.76 -21.80
N PHE A 420 10.18 27.39 -21.53
CA PHE A 420 9.28 26.85 -22.54
C PHE A 420 8.97 27.85 -23.66
N LYS A 421 8.69 29.12 -23.33
CA LYS A 421 8.46 30.19 -24.32
C LYS A 421 9.71 30.44 -25.17
N ASN A 422 10.90 30.43 -24.57
CA ASN A 422 12.15 30.64 -25.28
C ASN A 422 12.44 29.51 -26.26
N LYS A 423 12.18 28.24 -25.87
CA LYS A 423 12.28 27.09 -26.78
C LYS A 423 11.32 27.21 -27.97
N LEU A 424 10.09 27.64 -27.75
CA LEU A 424 9.13 27.86 -28.83
C LEU A 424 9.58 28.98 -29.78
N ARG A 425 10.08 30.11 -29.25
CA ARG A 425 10.62 31.20 -30.07
C ARG A 425 11.86 30.79 -30.87
N GLY A 426 12.69 29.91 -30.32
CA GLY A 426 13.87 29.36 -31.01
C GLY A 426 13.51 28.46 -32.18
N ILE A 427 12.45 27.65 -32.05
CA ILE A 427 11.95 26.78 -33.13
C ILE A 427 11.38 27.63 -34.28
N VAL A 428 10.57 28.65 -33.96
CA VAL A 428 9.98 29.57 -34.96
C VAL A 428 11.04 30.37 -35.74
N LYS A 429 12.24 30.57 -35.18
CA LYS A 429 13.36 31.25 -35.87
C LYS A 429 14.20 30.34 -36.77
N ILE A 430 14.03 29.02 -36.69
CA ILE A 430 14.76 28.05 -37.53
C ILE A 430 13.90 27.62 -38.73
N ASP A 431 12.57 27.71 -38.59
CA ASP A 431 11.59 27.30 -39.61
C ASP A 431 11.08 28.47 -40.49
N GLY A 432 11.68 29.67 -40.40
CA GLY A 432 11.38 30.83 -41.25
C GLY A 432 12.66 31.51 -41.69
#